data_AF-A0A0D0CSS1-F1
#
_entry.id   AF-A0A0D0CSS1-F1
#
_cell.length_a   1.000
_cell.length_b   1.000
_cell.length_c   1.000
_cell.angle_alpha   90.00
_cell.angle_beta   90.00
_cell.angle_gamma   90.00
#
_symmetry.space_group_name_H-M   'P 1'
#
loop_
_entity.id
_entity.type
_entity.pdbx_description
1 polymer ?
#
loop_
_entity_poly.entity_id
_entity_poly.type
_entity_poly.pdbx_seq_one_letter_code
_entity_poly.pdbx_strand_id
1 'polypeptide(L)'
;MKVLIAFSFLVTCGLATTSKSDQDCLCTSDQSCWPDASEFSQLQIQVSQPLVYPLPAASACYPTSDPSGNCTAVIENWTDGNWRSSMPGSMEVSNWEAFMFKNGTIDACYLNTTITGTCGQGRVPVIGVDARSVADIQAGVNFAVKHSLKLVVKNTGAARGSFVVWTHNMKNITFNPAFSPQGAPANETYD
;
A
#
# COMPACT_ATOMS: atom_id res chain seq x y z
N MET A 1 67.93 37.56 -17.65
CA MET A 1 66.49 37.84 -17.82
C MET A 1 65.71 36.77 -17.08
N LYS A 2 64.97 37.16 -16.04
CA LYS A 2 64.15 36.25 -15.22
C LYS A 2 62.76 36.17 -15.86
N VAL A 3 62.35 34.98 -16.30
CA VAL A 3 61.00 34.72 -16.79
C VAL A 3 60.21 34.11 -15.63
N LEU A 4 59.20 34.83 -15.15
CA LEU A 4 58.27 34.38 -14.12
C LEU A 4 57.08 33.69 -14.83
N ILE A 5 56.92 32.39 -14.62
CA ILE A 5 55.76 31.62 -15.09
C ILE A 5 54.73 31.61 -13.96
N ALA A 6 53.60 32.28 -14.16
CA ALA A 6 52.47 32.25 -13.23
C ALA A 6 51.58 31.03 -13.55
N PHE A 7 51.53 30.05 -12.64
CA PHE A 7 50.57 28.95 -12.70
C PHE A 7 49.23 29.41 -12.13
N SER A 8 48.23 29.58 -13.00
CA SER A 8 46.85 29.89 -12.62
C SER A 8 46.13 28.61 -12.21
N PHE A 9 45.91 28.40 -10.91
CA PHE A 9 45.08 27.32 -10.40
C PHE A 9 43.59 27.69 -10.58
N LEU A 10 42.93 27.06 -11.56
CA LEU A 10 41.47 27.07 -11.69
C LEU A 10 40.87 26.26 -10.54
N VAL A 11 40.29 26.96 -9.56
CA VAL A 11 39.47 26.35 -8.51
C VAL A 11 38.14 25.93 -9.13
N THR A 12 38.01 24.66 -9.50
CA THR A 12 36.73 24.06 -9.85
C THR A 12 35.89 23.96 -8.58
N CYS A 13 34.92 24.87 -8.45
CA CYS A 13 33.88 24.79 -7.44
C CYS A 13 32.99 23.59 -7.77
N GLY A 14 33.34 22.43 -7.25
CA GLY A 14 32.48 21.25 -7.30
C GLY A 14 31.21 21.57 -6.50
N LEU A 15 30.08 21.69 -7.20
CA LEU A 15 28.77 21.64 -6.58
C LEU A 15 28.62 20.26 -5.96
N ALA A 16 28.99 20.15 -4.68
CA ALA A 16 28.59 19.02 -3.86
C ALA A 16 27.07 19.05 -3.79
N THR A 17 26.39 18.22 -4.58
CA THR A 17 25.00 17.89 -4.35
C THR A 17 24.95 17.14 -3.03
N THR A 18 24.69 17.86 -1.95
CA THR A 18 24.29 17.26 -0.69
C THR A 18 22.99 16.51 -0.96
N SER A 19 23.02 15.19 -1.13
CA SER A 19 21.81 14.39 -1.08
C SER A 19 21.27 14.53 0.35
N LYS A 20 20.22 15.33 0.52
CA LYS A 20 19.44 15.34 1.75
C LYS A 20 18.85 13.94 1.92
N SER A 21 19.51 13.11 2.71
CA SER A 21 18.84 12.03 3.41
C SER A 21 18.01 12.70 4.51
N ASP A 22 16.82 13.15 4.13
CA ASP A 22 15.88 13.87 4.97
C ASP A 22 14.47 13.43 4.52
N GLN A 23 14.19 12.13 4.60
CA GLN A 23 12.83 11.63 4.47
C GLN A 23 12.26 11.52 5.88
N ASP A 24 11.85 12.65 6.45
CA ASP A 24 11.01 12.69 7.66
C ASP A 24 9.63 12.04 7.41
N CYS A 25 9.26 11.79 6.15
CA CYS A 25 7.99 11.20 5.73
C CYS A 25 8.20 9.91 4.91
N LEU A 26 7.28 8.96 5.07
CA LEU A 26 7.19 7.77 4.21
C LEU A 26 6.69 8.14 2.81
N CYS A 27 7.21 7.47 1.79
CA CYS A 27 6.87 7.69 0.39
C CYS A 27 5.44 7.23 0.07
N THR A 28 4.66 8.11 -0.57
CA THR A 28 3.31 7.84 -1.07
C THR A 28 3.22 7.94 -2.59
N SER A 29 2.17 7.35 -3.15
CA SER A 29 2.00 7.20 -4.61
C SER A 29 1.93 8.48 -5.45
N ASP A 30 1.75 9.62 -4.80
CA ASP A 30 1.74 10.96 -5.40
C ASP A 30 3.11 11.66 -5.35
N GLN A 31 4.13 11.00 -4.81
CA GLN A 31 5.47 11.56 -4.62
C GLN A 31 6.47 10.99 -5.63
N SER A 32 7.52 11.75 -5.95
CA SER A 32 8.55 11.36 -6.91
C SER A 32 9.46 10.22 -6.45
N CYS A 33 9.44 9.88 -5.15
CA CYS A 33 10.15 8.73 -4.60
C CYS A 33 9.40 7.40 -4.86
N TRP A 34 8.18 7.45 -5.39
CA TRP A 34 7.37 6.26 -5.59
C TRP A 34 7.99 5.37 -6.67
N PRO A 35 8.05 4.05 -6.46
CA PRO A 35 8.67 3.14 -7.40
C PRO A 35 8.04 3.20 -8.78
N ASP A 36 8.86 3.00 -9.80
CA ASP A 36 8.37 2.95 -11.17
C ASP A 36 7.86 1.55 -11.56
N ALA A 37 7.36 1.43 -12.79
CA ALA A 37 6.84 0.17 -13.31
C ALA A 37 7.90 -0.94 -13.38
N SER A 38 9.17 -0.61 -13.60
CA SER A 38 10.27 -1.59 -13.64
C SER A 38 10.54 -2.13 -12.24
N GLU A 39 10.56 -1.28 -11.23
CA GLU A 39 10.77 -1.66 -9.83
C GLU A 39 9.61 -2.53 -9.32
N PHE A 40 8.35 -2.18 -9.63
CA PHE A 40 7.22 -3.06 -9.33
C PHE A 40 7.28 -4.39 -10.08
N SER A 41 7.77 -4.40 -11.32
CA SER A 41 7.97 -5.64 -12.08
C SER A 41 9.04 -6.54 -11.43
N GLN A 42 10.06 -5.97 -10.79
CA GLN A 42 11.04 -6.75 -10.02
C GLN A 42 10.39 -7.38 -8.78
N LEU A 43 9.52 -6.66 -8.07
CA LEU A 43 8.76 -7.22 -6.96
C LEU A 43 7.83 -8.34 -7.44
N GLN A 44 7.15 -8.16 -8.57
CA GLN A 44 6.23 -9.14 -9.14
C GLN A 44 6.87 -10.52 -9.34
N ILE A 45 8.17 -10.59 -9.63
CA ILE A 45 8.91 -11.84 -9.82
C ILE A 45 9.20 -12.54 -8.48
N GLN A 46 9.19 -11.81 -7.36
CA GLN A 46 9.51 -12.34 -6.03
C GLN A 46 8.29 -12.87 -5.26
N VAL A 47 7.08 -12.57 -5.73
CA VAL A 47 5.83 -12.93 -5.06
C VAL A 47 5.07 -14.00 -5.84
N SER A 48 4.31 -14.81 -5.11
CA SER A 48 3.59 -15.97 -5.65
C SER A 48 2.31 -15.62 -6.42
N GLN A 49 1.81 -14.39 -6.29
CA GLN A 49 0.60 -13.89 -6.95
C GLN A 49 0.90 -12.61 -7.74
N PRO A 50 0.09 -12.27 -8.76
CA PRO A 50 0.07 -10.93 -9.33
C PRO A 50 -0.06 -9.86 -8.24
N LEU A 51 0.64 -8.74 -8.41
CA LEU A 51 0.42 -7.56 -7.57
C LEU A 51 -1.06 -7.17 -7.64
N VAL A 52 -1.62 -6.81 -6.49
CA VAL A 52 -3.01 -6.34 -6.39
C VAL A 52 -3.05 -4.84 -6.59
N TYR A 53 -4.13 -4.38 -7.22
CA TYR A 53 -4.41 -2.96 -7.47
C TYR A 53 -5.75 -2.63 -6.81
N PRO A 54 -5.77 -2.30 -5.51
CA PRO A 54 -7.02 -2.11 -4.79
C PRO A 54 -7.77 -0.88 -5.31
N LEU A 55 -9.08 -1.05 -5.51
CA LEU A 55 -10.01 0.02 -5.86
C LEU A 55 -11.10 0.12 -4.79
N PRO A 56 -11.63 1.34 -4.52
CA PRO A 56 -12.77 1.49 -3.62
C PRO A 56 -13.94 0.59 -4.03
N ALA A 57 -14.63 -0.02 -3.07
CA ALA A 57 -15.71 -0.97 -3.36
C ALA A 57 -16.81 -0.39 -4.27
N ALA A 58 -17.10 0.90 -4.13
CA ALA A 58 -18.09 1.59 -4.95
C ALA A 58 -17.61 1.95 -6.36
N SER A 59 -16.35 1.71 -6.73
CA SER A 59 -15.81 2.14 -8.03
C SER A 59 -16.56 1.54 -9.22
N ALA A 60 -17.09 0.32 -9.06
CA ALA A 60 -17.92 -0.35 -10.06
C ALA A 60 -19.23 0.39 -10.38
N CYS A 61 -19.66 1.33 -9.54
CA CYS A 61 -20.83 2.20 -9.76
C CYS A 61 -20.51 3.49 -10.54
N TYR A 62 -19.26 3.68 -10.96
CA TYR A 62 -18.80 4.87 -11.65
C TYR A 62 -18.24 4.56 -13.04
N PRO A 63 -18.29 5.52 -13.98
CA PRO A 63 -19.12 6.74 -13.90
C PRO A 63 -20.62 6.41 -13.84
N THR A 64 -21.43 7.27 -13.23
CA THR A 64 -22.86 6.96 -12.98
C THR A 64 -23.67 6.71 -14.25
N SER A 65 -23.26 7.30 -15.37
CA SER A 65 -23.91 7.12 -16.67
C SER A 65 -23.62 5.77 -17.32
N ASP A 66 -22.48 5.15 -16.99
CA ASP A 66 -22.01 3.90 -17.58
C ASP A 66 -21.10 3.17 -16.56
N PRO A 67 -21.70 2.49 -15.56
CA PRO A 67 -20.94 1.87 -14.48
C PRO A 67 -19.93 0.86 -15.00
N SER A 68 -18.65 1.01 -14.60
CA SER A 68 -17.55 0.18 -15.09
C SER A 68 -17.58 -1.27 -14.60
N GLY A 69 -18.50 -1.62 -13.71
CA GLY A 69 -18.63 -2.96 -13.14
C GLY A 69 -20.03 -3.24 -12.64
N ASN A 70 -20.17 -4.30 -11.83
CA ASN A 70 -21.47 -4.75 -11.34
C ASN A 70 -21.92 -3.93 -10.11
N CYS A 71 -22.42 -2.71 -10.35
CA CYS A 71 -22.92 -1.84 -9.30
C CYS A 71 -24.06 -2.46 -8.49
N THR A 72 -24.93 -3.26 -9.12
CA THR A 72 -26.02 -3.97 -8.44
C THR A 72 -25.48 -4.87 -7.33
N ALA A 73 -24.45 -5.68 -7.63
CA ALA A 73 -23.82 -6.52 -6.62
C ALA A 73 -23.18 -5.71 -5.48
N VAL A 74 -22.58 -4.55 -5.78
CA VAL A 74 -22.04 -3.65 -4.76
C VAL A 74 -23.14 -3.14 -3.84
N ILE A 75 -24.29 -2.74 -4.39
CA ILE A 75 -25.44 -2.24 -3.61
C ILE A 75 -25.98 -3.36 -2.71
N GLU A 76 -26.19 -4.55 -3.27
CA GLU A 76 -26.76 -5.69 -2.55
C GLU A 76 -25.88 -6.17 -1.40
N ASN A 77 -24.56 -6.16 -1.58
CA ASN A 77 -23.61 -6.68 -0.60
C ASN A 77 -22.95 -5.58 0.24
N TRP A 78 -23.37 -4.32 0.11
CA TRP A 78 -22.66 -3.18 0.70
C TRP A 78 -22.41 -3.32 2.21
N THR A 79 -23.34 -3.95 2.92
CA THR A 79 -23.30 -4.18 4.38
C THR A 79 -22.89 -5.60 4.77
N ASP A 80 -22.50 -6.46 3.82
CA ASP A 80 -22.00 -7.80 4.10
C ASP A 80 -20.50 -7.75 4.41
N GLY A 81 -20.13 -7.98 5.67
CA GLY A 81 -18.73 -7.93 6.11
C GLY A 81 -17.84 -9.02 5.48
N ASN A 82 -18.38 -10.18 5.12
CA ASN A 82 -17.62 -11.20 4.40
C ASN A 82 -17.30 -10.73 2.98
N TRP A 83 -18.30 -10.17 2.29
CA TRP A 83 -18.10 -9.58 0.97
C TRP A 83 -17.12 -8.41 1.02
N ARG A 84 -17.28 -7.49 1.98
CA ARG A 84 -16.36 -6.36 2.15
C ARG A 84 -14.93 -6.81 2.42
N SER A 85 -14.73 -7.73 3.36
CA SER A 85 -13.39 -8.22 3.72
C SER A 85 -12.70 -9.00 2.60
N SER A 86 -13.46 -9.54 1.64
CA SER A 86 -12.92 -10.24 0.47
C SER A 86 -12.27 -9.32 -0.57
N MET A 87 -12.43 -7.99 -0.44
CA MET A 87 -11.86 -7.02 -1.38
C MET A 87 -10.65 -6.29 -0.77
N PRO A 88 -9.52 -6.20 -1.49
CA PRO A 88 -8.35 -5.49 -0.99
C PRO A 88 -8.58 -3.98 -0.85
N GLY A 89 -9.60 -3.42 -1.52
CA GLY A 89 -9.91 -1.99 -1.49
C GLY A 89 -11.06 -1.57 -0.58
N SER A 90 -11.62 -2.50 0.19
CA SER A 90 -12.80 -2.24 1.05
C SER A 90 -12.45 -2.30 2.54
N MET A 91 -13.13 -1.49 3.34
CA MET A 91 -13.04 -1.43 4.80
C MET A 91 -14.42 -1.73 5.37
N GLU A 92 -14.49 -2.41 6.51
CA GLU A 92 -15.78 -2.77 7.15
C GLU A 92 -16.66 -1.53 7.37
N VAL A 93 -16.06 -0.46 7.87
CA VAL A 93 -16.73 0.83 7.99
C VAL A 93 -16.25 1.75 6.87
N SER A 94 -17.16 2.08 5.96
CA SER A 94 -16.87 2.78 4.70
C SER A 94 -16.32 4.20 4.86
N ASN A 95 -16.51 4.85 6.02
CA ASN A 95 -15.91 6.16 6.29
C ASN A 95 -14.37 6.11 6.33
N TRP A 96 -13.77 4.94 6.64
CA TRP A 96 -12.32 4.73 6.58
C TRP A 96 -11.78 4.58 5.15
N GLU A 97 -12.65 4.57 4.15
CA GLU A 97 -12.27 4.59 2.73
C GLU A 97 -12.09 6.03 2.23
N ALA A 98 -12.70 7.01 2.89
CA ALA A 98 -12.64 8.42 2.53
C ALA A 98 -11.42 9.13 3.16
N PHE A 99 -10.88 10.11 2.44
CA PHE A 99 -9.83 11.00 2.92
C PHE A 99 -10.31 12.45 2.91
N MET A 100 -10.16 13.14 4.04
CA MET A 100 -10.45 14.57 4.16
C MET A 100 -9.14 15.35 4.11
N PHE A 101 -9.07 16.31 3.20
CA PHE A 101 -7.94 17.23 3.11
C PHE A 101 -8.06 18.37 4.12
N LYS A 102 -6.93 19.01 4.42
CA LYS A 102 -6.88 20.17 5.34
C LYS A 102 -7.69 21.37 4.85
N ASN A 103 -7.91 21.50 3.53
CA ASN A 103 -8.72 22.55 2.92
C ASN A 103 -10.23 22.23 2.96
N GLY A 104 -10.65 21.12 3.59
CA GLY A 104 -12.05 20.72 3.71
C GLY A 104 -12.59 19.91 2.53
N THR A 105 -11.82 19.70 1.45
CA THR A 105 -12.26 18.81 0.36
C THR A 105 -12.14 17.34 0.77
N ILE A 106 -12.90 16.48 0.10
CA ILE A 106 -12.95 15.05 0.37
C ILE A 106 -12.60 14.30 -0.91
N ASP A 107 -11.69 13.33 -0.79
CA ASP A 107 -11.44 12.31 -1.80
C ASP A 107 -12.04 11.00 -1.30
N ALA A 108 -13.09 10.54 -1.97
CA ALA A 108 -13.85 9.37 -1.61
C ALA A 108 -14.55 8.78 -2.85
N CYS A 109 -15.02 7.55 -2.69
CA CYS A 109 -15.87 6.89 -3.67
C CYS A 109 -17.13 6.41 -2.94
N TYR A 110 -18.16 7.26 -2.90
CA TYR A 110 -19.39 6.95 -2.19
C TYR A 110 -20.30 6.05 -3.02
N LEU A 111 -21.04 5.14 -2.36
CA LEU A 111 -22.07 4.35 -3.03
C LEU A 111 -23.19 5.25 -3.60
N ASN A 112 -23.58 6.28 -2.83
CA ASN A 112 -24.45 7.32 -3.36
C ASN A 112 -23.63 8.25 -4.26
N THR A 113 -23.71 8.00 -5.56
CA THR A 113 -22.90 8.67 -6.58
C THR A 113 -23.18 10.17 -6.71
N THR A 114 -24.32 10.64 -6.20
CA THR A 114 -24.71 12.06 -6.26
C THR A 114 -23.95 12.95 -5.28
N ILE A 115 -23.30 12.39 -4.26
CA ILE A 115 -22.62 13.17 -3.19
C ILE A 115 -21.40 13.90 -3.73
N THR A 116 -20.51 13.18 -4.43
CA THR A 116 -19.28 13.75 -5.01
C THR A 116 -19.34 13.85 -6.53
N GLY A 117 -20.21 13.09 -7.20
CA GLY A 117 -20.25 12.98 -8.66
C GLY A 117 -19.06 12.23 -9.27
N THR A 118 -18.00 12.00 -8.51
CA THR A 118 -16.78 11.30 -8.92
C THR A 118 -16.37 10.25 -7.89
N CYS A 119 -15.70 9.20 -8.35
CA CYS A 119 -15.07 8.19 -7.50
C CYS A 119 -13.57 8.48 -7.40
N GLY A 120 -13.10 8.78 -6.20
CA GLY A 120 -11.69 8.94 -5.90
C GLY A 120 -11.16 7.83 -4.98
N GLN A 121 -9.84 7.68 -4.92
CA GLN A 121 -9.16 6.59 -4.20
C GLN A 121 -9.29 6.71 -2.68
N GLY A 122 -9.39 7.93 -2.15
CA GLY A 122 -9.44 8.20 -0.72
C GLY A 122 -8.27 7.61 0.07
N ARG A 123 -8.57 6.71 1.03
CA ARG A 123 -7.59 6.00 1.85
C ARG A 123 -7.25 4.60 1.32
N VAL A 124 -7.85 4.18 0.20
CA VAL A 124 -7.62 2.86 -0.37
C VAL A 124 -6.17 2.78 -0.88
N PRO A 125 -5.38 1.74 -0.51
CA PRO A 125 -4.04 1.54 -1.07
C PRO A 125 -4.08 1.42 -2.60
N VAL A 126 -3.01 1.79 -3.29
CA VAL A 126 -3.01 1.85 -4.77
C VAL A 126 -2.44 0.60 -5.44
N ILE A 127 -1.56 -0.11 -4.74
CA ILE A 127 -0.91 -1.33 -5.20
C ILE A 127 -0.41 -2.13 -4.00
N GLY A 128 -0.22 -3.44 -4.15
CA GLY A 128 0.33 -4.26 -3.09
C GLY A 128 0.54 -5.71 -3.45
N VAL A 129 0.84 -6.50 -2.42
CA VAL A 129 1.05 -7.95 -2.50
C VAL A 129 -0.17 -8.67 -1.93
N ASP A 130 -0.74 -9.59 -2.70
CA ASP A 130 -1.63 -10.62 -2.18
C ASP A 130 -0.78 -11.74 -1.56
N ALA A 131 -0.58 -11.66 -0.25
CA ALA A 131 0.31 -12.57 0.45
C ALA A 131 -0.35 -13.94 0.64
N ARG A 132 0.33 -15.00 0.18
CA ARG A 132 -0.08 -16.40 0.36
C ARG A 132 0.90 -17.19 1.23
N SER A 133 2.08 -16.62 1.46
CA SER A 133 3.17 -17.26 2.20
C SER A 133 3.97 -16.23 3.01
N VAL A 134 4.80 -16.73 3.93
CA VAL A 134 5.78 -15.90 4.66
C VAL A 134 6.74 -15.22 3.68
N ALA A 135 7.13 -15.89 2.60
CA ALA A 135 8.02 -15.33 1.58
C ALA A 135 7.39 -14.13 0.87
N ASP A 136 6.09 -14.17 0.56
CA ASP A 136 5.38 -13.03 -0.04
C ASP A 136 5.35 -11.81 0.91
N ILE A 137 5.11 -12.05 2.20
CA ILE A 137 5.17 -11.00 3.23
C ILE A 137 6.56 -10.39 3.27
N GLN A 138 7.61 -11.22 3.32
CA GLN A 138 8.99 -10.76 3.36
C GLN A 138 9.34 -9.94 2.12
N ALA A 139 8.97 -10.39 0.93
CA ALA A 139 9.20 -9.66 -0.32
C ALA A 139 8.51 -8.28 -0.30
N GLY A 140 7.23 -8.23 0.08
CA GLY A 140 6.47 -6.98 0.18
C GLY A 140 7.02 -6.01 1.23
N VAL A 141 7.38 -6.49 2.43
CA VAL A 141 7.95 -5.67 3.50
C VAL A 141 9.34 -5.16 3.12
N ASN A 142 10.21 -6.02 2.57
CA ASN A 142 11.55 -5.63 2.14
C ASN A 142 11.50 -4.60 1.02
N PHE A 143 10.56 -4.75 0.06
CA PHE A 143 10.34 -3.76 -0.97
C PHE A 143 9.89 -2.41 -0.38
N ALA A 144 8.93 -2.43 0.56
CA ALA A 144 8.48 -1.21 1.22
C ALA A 144 9.61 -0.52 1.99
N VAL A 145 10.46 -1.26 2.70
CA VAL A 145 11.64 -0.70 3.39
C VAL A 145 12.63 -0.11 2.40
N LYS A 146 12.98 -0.85 1.33
CA LYS A 146 13.92 -0.42 0.29
C LYS A 146 13.52 0.91 -0.34
N HIS A 147 12.24 1.12 -0.57
CA HIS A 147 11.69 2.33 -1.20
C HIS A 147 11.09 3.32 -0.19
N SER A 148 11.27 3.08 1.11
CA SER A 148 10.70 3.89 2.21
C SER A 148 9.19 4.15 2.05
N LEU A 149 8.45 3.16 1.55
CA LEU A 149 7.03 3.28 1.27
C LEU A 149 6.21 3.35 2.55
N LYS A 150 5.11 4.11 2.46
CA LYS A 150 4.03 3.99 3.42
C LYS A 150 3.36 2.63 3.27
N LEU A 151 3.79 1.68 4.11
CA LEU A 151 3.24 0.32 4.14
C LEU A 151 1.98 0.25 5.01
N VAL A 152 0.97 -0.48 4.52
CA VAL A 152 -0.19 -0.91 5.29
C VAL A 152 -0.30 -2.42 5.24
N VAL A 153 -0.50 -3.06 6.39
CA VAL A 153 -0.91 -4.47 6.46
C VAL A 153 -2.43 -4.52 6.51
N LYS A 154 -3.04 -5.15 5.51
CA LYS A 154 -4.49 -5.25 5.40
C LYS A 154 -4.97 -6.64 5.81
N ASN A 155 -5.47 -6.70 7.04
CA ASN A 155 -6.70 -7.41 7.36
C ASN A 155 -7.87 -6.41 7.39
N THR A 156 -7.74 -5.32 8.17
CA THR A 156 -8.72 -4.22 8.28
C THR A 156 -8.15 -2.81 8.01
N GLY A 157 -6.82 -2.64 7.89
CA GLY A 157 -6.17 -1.33 7.76
C GLY A 157 -6.17 -0.72 6.35
N ALA A 158 -6.14 0.61 6.27
CA ALA A 158 -6.02 1.38 5.02
C ALA A 158 -5.40 2.76 5.24
N ALA A 159 -4.65 3.26 4.24
CA ALA A 159 -4.11 4.61 4.27
C ALA A 159 -3.92 5.18 2.84
N ARG A 160 -4.13 6.49 2.69
CA ARG A 160 -3.95 7.18 1.40
C ARG A 160 -2.53 6.98 0.87
N GLY A 161 -2.45 6.64 -0.42
CA GLY A 161 -1.21 6.55 -1.19
C GLY A 161 -0.25 5.45 -0.72
N SER A 162 -0.75 4.46 0.03
CA SER A 162 0.07 3.41 0.61
C SER A 162 0.26 2.23 -0.34
N PHE A 163 1.35 1.50 -0.10
CA PHE A 163 1.56 0.14 -0.57
C PHE A 163 0.96 -0.85 0.44
N VAL A 164 0.26 -1.88 -0.02
CA VAL A 164 -0.42 -2.84 0.87
C VAL A 164 0.21 -4.22 0.85
N VAL A 165 0.29 -4.87 2.01
CA VAL A 165 0.43 -6.33 2.12
C VAL A 165 -0.92 -6.86 2.58
N TRP A 166 -1.65 -7.50 1.68
CA TRP A 166 -3.00 -8.02 1.92
C TRP A 166 -2.90 -9.47 2.37
N THR A 167 -3.29 -9.73 3.62
CA THR A 167 -3.13 -11.04 4.26
C THR A 167 -4.43 -11.84 4.33
N HIS A 168 -5.52 -11.35 3.72
CA HIS A 168 -6.84 -11.96 3.82
C HIS A 168 -6.81 -13.44 3.45
N ASN A 169 -6.03 -13.80 2.45
CA ASN A 169 -6.02 -15.14 1.87
C ASN A 169 -5.17 -16.17 2.63
N MET A 170 -4.47 -15.76 3.69
CA MET A 170 -3.70 -16.67 4.55
C MET A 170 -4.63 -17.35 5.57
N LYS A 171 -5.42 -18.32 5.10
CA LYS A 171 -6.49 -18.98 5.87
C LYS A 171 -6.13 -20.33 6.50
N ASN A 172 -4.87 -20.78 6.39
CA ASN A 172 -4.50 -22.09 6.92
C ASN A 172 -4.59 -22.11 8.46
N ILE A 173 -5.21 -23.15 9.01
CA ILE A 173 -5.40 -23.35 10.45
C ILE A 173 -4.84 -24.72 10.82
N THR A 174 -4.05 -24.80 11.88
CA THR A 174 -3.51 -26.06 12.41
C THR A 174 -3.79 -26.13 13.90
N PHE A 175 -4.36 -27.24 14.35
CA PHE A 175 -4.60 -27.52 15.76
C PHE A 175 -3.45 -28.34 16.32
N ASN A 176 -2.89 -27.92 17.45
CA ASN A 176 -1.91 -28.69 18.20
C ASN A 176 -2.52 -29.13 19.53
N PRO A 177 -2.90 -30.42 19.69
CA PRO A 177 -3.53 -30.92 20.91
C PRO A 177 -2.59 -30.95 22.12
N ALA A 178 -1.28 -30.84 21.92
CA ALA A 178 -0.28 -30.82 22.98
C ALA A 178 0.62 -29.60 22.78
N PHE A 179 0.01 -28.41 22.86
CA PHE A 179 0.74 -27.17 22.65
C PHE A 179 1.72 -26.94 23.80
N SER A 180 3.01 -26.83 23.47
CA SER A 180 4.04 -26.37 24.38
C SER A 180 4.61 -25.06 23.83
N PRO A 181 4.42 -23.91 24.53
CA PRO A 181 4.91 -22.63 24.06
C PRO A 181 6.44 -22.60 24.01
N GLN A 182 7.00 -21.89 23.04
CA GLN A 182 8.45 -21.74 22.92
C GLN A 182 9.00 -21.07 24.19
N GLY A 183 9.92 -21.75 24.88
CA GLY A 183 10.51 -21.29 26.14
C GLY A 183 9.83 -21.80 27.42
N ALA A 184 8.78 -22.61 27.31
CA ALA A 184 8.18 -23.29 28.47
C ALA A 184 9.10 -24.38 29.05
N PRO A 185 8.95 -24.74 30.34
CA PRO A 185 9.56 -25.95 30.89
C PRO A 185 9.15 -27.18 30.07
N ALA A 186 10.07 -28.13 29.87
CA ALA A 186 9.89 -29.27 28.96
C ALA A 186 8.68 -30.18 29.26
N ASN A 187 8.03 -30.01 30.42
CA ASN A 187 6.96 -30.85 30.92
C ASN A 187 5.61 -30.10 31.03
N GLU A 188 5.52 -28.85 30.56
CA GLU A 188 4.26 -28.10 30.54
C GLU A 188 3.65 -28.11 29.14
N THR A 189 2.51 -28.79 29.03
CA THR A 189 1.62 -28.75 27.86
C THR A 189 0.26 -28.21 28.29
N TYR A 190 -0.38 -27.45 27.41
CA TYR A 190 -1.71 -26.91 27.63
C TYR A 190 -2.69 -27.53 26.63
N ASP A 191 -3.84 -27.97 27.16
CA ASP A 191 -4.98 -28.47 26.39
C ASP A 191 -5.92 -27.33 25.95
#